data_AF-A0A1I1M8U2-F1
#
_entry.id   AF-A0A1I1M8U2-F1
#
_cell.length_a   1.000
_cell.length_b   1.000
_cell.length_c   1.000
_cell.angle_alpha   90.00
_cell.angle_beta   90.00
_cell.angle_gamma   90.00
#
_symmetry.space_group_name_H-M   'P 1'
#
loop_
_entity.id
_entity.type
_entity.pdbx_description
1 polymer ?
#
loop_
_entity_poly.entity_id
_entity_poly.type
_entity_poly.pdbx_seq_one_letter_code
_entity_poly.pdbx_strand_id
1 'polypeptide(L)' 'MAINHNAIIPPETPFADKVLHGLRKALRKLVEESAANGESLVIKRDGEIKEVPAKDLLKTLPKEDTH' A
#
# COMPACT_ATOMS: atom_id res chain seq x y z
N MET A 1 33.70 -31.56 18.76
CA MET A 1 33.38 -30.18 19.17
C MET A 1 32.17 -29.73 18.35
N ALA A 2 31.04 -29.45 19.00
CA ALA A 2 29.81 -29.05 18.33
C ALA A 2 29.74 -27.52 18.23
N ILE A 3 29.60 -26.99 17.02
CA ILE A 3 29.39 -25.56 16.76
C ILE A 3 27.89 -25.28 16.72
N ASN A 4 27.37 -24.74 17.82
CA ASN A 4 25.98 -24.28 17.95
C ASN A 4 25.73 -23.10 17.00
N HIS A 5 25.05 -23.36 15.88
CA HIS A 5 24.55 -22.32 15.00
C HIS A 5 23.18 -21.85 15.48
N ASN A 6 23.14 -21.05 16.54
CA ASN A 6 21.97 -20.23 16.87
C ASN A 6 22.09 -18.88 16.14
N ALA A 7 22.14 -18.92 14.81
CA ALA A 7 21.96 -17.74 14.00
C ALA A 7 20.46 -17.45 13.99
N ILE A 8 20.05 -16.38 14.67
CA ILE A 8 18.70 -15.84 14.61
C ILE A 8 18.54 -15.28 13.20
N ILE A 9 18.09 -16.12 12.26
CA ILE A 9 17.71 -15.68 10.92
C ILE A 9 16.46 -14.82 11.13
N PRO A 10 16.50 -13.51 10.82
CA PRO A 10 15.28 -12.69 10.89
C PRO A 10 14.24 -13.36 9.99
N PRO A 11 12.96 -13.43 10.42
CA PRO A 11 11.93 -14.08 9.62
C PRO A 11 11.85 -13.37 8.28
N GLU A 12 12.33 -14.05 7.23
CA GLU A 12 12.30 -13.56 5.87
C GLU A 12 10.85 -13.17 5.54
N THR A 13 10.62 -11.89 5.27
CA THR A 13 9.30 -11.40 4.88
C THR A 13 8.87 -12.14 3.60
N PRO A 14 7.76 -12.89 3.62
CA PRO A 14 7.26 -13.60 2.44
C PRO A 14 7.24 -12.70 1.19
N PHE A 15 7.57 -13.26 0.03
CA PHE A 15 7.53 -12.52 -1.23
C PHE A 15 6.16 -11.86 -1.47
N ALA A 16 5.08 -12.56 -1.11
CA ALA A 16 3.72 -12.02 -1.19
C ALA A 16 3.54 -10.70 -0.41
N ASP A 17 4.16 -10.58 0.77
CA ASP A 17 4.09 -9.37 1.58
C ASP A 17 4.88 -8.22 0.95
N LYS A 18 6.02 -8.52 0.32
CA LYS A 18 6.80 -7.53 -0.44
C LYS A 18 6.02 -7.02 -1.66
N VAL A 19 5.33 -7.91 -2.37
CA VAL A 19 4.45 -7.55 -3.50
C VAL A 19 3.29 -6.69 -3.01
N LEU A 20 2.62 -7.08 -1.93
CA LEU A 20 1.51 -6.34 -1.36
C LEU A 20 1.94 -4.94 -0.89
N HIS A 21 3.13 -4.82 -0.31
CA HIS A 21 3.72 -3.53 0.05
C HIS A 21 3.95 -2.64 -1.17
N GLY A 22 4.55 -3.19 -2.24
CA GLY A 22 4.75 -2.46 -3.50
C GLY A 22 3.42 -2.00 -4.12
N LEU A 23 2.41 -2.86 -4.12
CA LEU A 23 1.07 -2.54 -4.63
C LEU A 23 0.42 -1.40 -3.84
N ARG A 24 0.48 -1.44 -2.50
CA ARG A 24 -0.04 -0.35 -1.65
C ARG A 24 0.63 0.98 -1.95
N LYS A 25 1.96 0.98 -2.14
CA LYS A 25 2.73 2.18 -2.53
C LYS A 25 2.32 2.69 -3.91
N ALA A 26 2.16 1.81 -4.89
CA ALA A 26 1.75 2.21 -6.24
C ALA A 26 0.35 2.84 -6.25
N LEU A 27 -0.61 2.22 -5.55
CA LEU A 27 -1.97 2.76 -5.43
C LEU A 27 -2.01 4.11 -4.71
N ARG A 28 -1.19 4.30 -3.66
CA ARG A 28 -1.06 5.60 -3.01
C ARG A 28 -0.60 6.68 -3.98
N LYS A 29 0.50 6.42 -4.71
CA LYS A 29 1.05 7.37 -5.69
C LYS A 29 0.06 7.71 -6.80
N LEU A 30 -0.70 6.72 -7.27
CA LEU A 30 -1.76 6.94 -8.26
C LEU A 30 -2.79 7.95 -7.74
N VAL A 31 -3.27 7.78 -6.51
CA VAL A 31 -4.25 8.71 -5.92
C VAL A 31 -3.65 10.10 -5.70
N GLU A 32 -2.37 10.18 -5.27
CA GLU A 32 -1.67 11.44 -5.10
C GLU A 32 -1.51 12.20 -6.43
N GLU A 33 -1.10 11.53 -7.50
CA GLU A 33 -0.93 12.12 -8.83
C GLU A 33 -2.26 12.57 -9.43
N SER A 34 -3.29 11.72 -9.39
CA SER A 34 -4.63 12.09 -9.83
C SER A 34 -5.20 13.25 -9.00
N ALA A 35 -4.93 13.31 -7.69
CA ALA A 35 -5.35 14.42 -6.85
C ALA A 35 -4.64 15.74 -7.23
N ALA A 36 -3.35 15.68 -7.56
CA ALA A 36 -2.58 16.83 -8.04
C ALA A 36 -3.14 17.36 -9.38
N ASN A 37 -3.57 16.45 -10.26
CA ASN A 37 -4.16 16.76 -11.56
C ASN A 37 -5.65 17.17 -11.48
N GLY A 38 -6.28 17.08 -10.31
CA GLY A 38 -7.70 17.40 -10.13
C GLY A 38 -8.64 16.35 -10.72
N GLU A 39 -8.16 15.12 -10.88
CA GLU A 39 -8.90 14.01 -11.47
C GLU A 39 -9.77 13.27 -10.44
N SER A 40 -10.66 12.43 -10.98
CA SER A 40 -11.48 11.49 -10.22
C SER A 40 -11.05 10.05 -10.51
N LEU A 41 -11.26 9.17 -9.54
CA LEU A 41 -11.02 7.74 -9.66
C LEU A 41 -12.31 6.96 -9.42
N VAL A 42 -12.51 5.90 -10.20
CA VAL A 42 -13.62 4.98 -10.02
C VAL A 42 -13.19 3.90 -9.03
N ILE A 43 -13.92 3.78 -7.92
CA ILE A 43 -13.67 2.77 -6.89
C ILE A 43 -14.93 1.95 -6.62
N LYS A 44 -14.74 0.73 -6.13
CA LYS A 44 -15.81 -0.07 -5.56
C LYS A 44 -15.75 0.04 -4.04
N ARG A 45 -16.82 0.54 -3.42
CA ARG A 45 -16.96 0.66 -1.95
C ARG A 45 -18.34 0.14 -1.56
N ASP A 46 -18.39 -0.76 -0.58
CA ASP A 46 -19.65 -1.35 -0.07
C ASP A 46 -20.51 -2.02 -1.16
N GLY A 47 -19.86 -2.60 -2.17
CA GLY A 47 -20.55 -3.23 -3.30
C GLY A 47 -20.96 -2.27 -4.42
N GLU A 48 -20.93 -0.97 -4.17
CA GLU A 48 -21.29 0.08 -5.14
C GLU A 48 -20.05 0.62 -5.87
N ILE A 49 -20.19 0.85 -7.18
CA ILE A 49 -19.18 1.53 -7.98
C ILE A 49 -19.45 3.03 -7.92
N LYS A 50 -18.45 3.81 -7.50
CA LYS A 50 -18.55 5.27 -7.37
C LYS A 50 -17.36 5.93 -8.02
N GLU A 51 -17.63 7.01 -8.74
CA GLU A 51 -16.59 7.96 -9.13
C GLU A 51 -16.36 8.94 -7.96
N VAL A 52 -15.11 9.05 -7.52
CA VAL A 52 -14.72 9.84 -6.35
C VAL A 52 -13.56 10.76 -6.73
N PRO A 53 -13.62 12.06 -6.41
CA PRO A 53 -12.49 12.96 -6.60
C PRO A 53 -11.24 12.42 -5.87
N ALA A 54 -10.10 12.35 -6.56
CA ALA A 54 -8.88 11.78 -5.98
C ALA A 54 -8.41 12.56 -4.73
N LYS A 55 -8.66 13.88 -4.68
CA LYS A 55 -8.41 14.72 -3.49
C LYS A 55 -9.20 14.29 -2.26
N ASP A 56 -10.44 13.82 -2.45
CA ASP A 56 -11.27 13.35 -1.34
C ASP A 56 -10.91 11.91 -0.97
N LEU A 57 -10.56 11.08 -1.96
CA LEU A 57 -10.07 9.74 -1.74
C LEU A 57 -8.78 9.73 -0.89
N LEU A 58 -7.85 10.64 -1.18
CA LEU A 58 -6.56 10.76 -0.46
C LEU A 58 -6.75 11.00 1.04
N LYS A 59 -7.80 11.73 1.45
CA LYS A 59 -8.13 11.98 2.87
C LYS A 59 -8.57 10.70 3.61
N THR A 60 -9.01 9.69 2.87
CA THR A 60 -9.49 8.41 3.43
C THR A 60 -8.43 7.32 3.43
N LEU A 61 -7.28 7.54 2.78
CA LEU A 61 -6.19 6.58 2.75
C LEU A 61 -5.36 6.64 4.05
N PRO A 62 -4.88 5.50 4.56
CA PRO A 62 -3.90 5.48 5.64
C PRO A 62 -2.68 6.33 5.24
N LYS A 63 -2.08 7.05 6.20
CA LYS A 63 -0.80 7.74 5.94
C LYS A 63 0.27 6.68 5.67
N GLU A 64 1.28 7.04 4.87
CA GLU A 64 2.36 6.10 4.61
C GLU A 64 3.02 5.83 5.96
N ASP A 65 2.96 4.57 6.41
CA ASP A 65 3.62 4.17 7.64
C ASP A 65 5.12 4.39 7.44
N THR A 66 5.65 5.48 8.02
CA THR A 66 7.08 5.69 8.18
C THR A 66 7.56 4.69 9.24
N HIS A 67 7.86 3.47 8.82
CA HIS A 67 8.54 2.46 9.63
C HIS A 67 9.85 2.04 8.96
#